data_AF-A0A939B951-F1
#
_entry.id   AF-A0A939B951-F1
#
_cell.length_a   1.000
_cell.length_b   1.000
_cell.length_c   1.000
_cell.angle_alpha   90.00
_cell.angle_beta   90.00
_cell.angle_gamma   90.00
#
_symmetry.space_group_name_H-M   'P 1'
#
loop_
_entity.id
_entity.type
_entity.pdbx_description
1 polymer ?
#
loop_
_entity_poly.entity_id
_entity_poly.type
_entity_poly.pdbx_seq_one_letter_code
_entity_poly.pdbx_strand_id
1 'polypeptide(L)'
;RLGLGKTHDADAVCIASLGNGSLPVQVPEPYEIKQFRRHNRAIIHSQRERTYKLGKETVAKNRKPRFEQKGHSLESFLESLSPVWRLDACQVMEVTKSTRYYNSEGRCMPGTVFYYKGHRYVMSGQISNGAYYRAVGCGKKNFPARDCRLVASGGLVYI
;
A
#
# COMPACT_ATOMS: atom_id res chain seq x y z
N ARG A 1 -2.56 -36.98 30.13
CA ARG A 1 -2.40 -36.11 28.94
C ARG A 1 -2.34 -34.68 29.43
N LEU A 2 -1.36 -33.88 28.98
CA LEU A 2 -1.06 -32.53 29.49
C LEU A 2 -2.13 -31.45 29.22
N GLY A 3 -3.27 -31.80 28.59
CA GLY A 3 -4.35 -30.85 28.33
C GLY A 3 -4.05 -29.76 27.28
N LEU A 4 -2.86 -29.78 26.67
CA LEU A 4 -2.45 -28.81 25.66
C LEU A 4 -3.02 -29.15 24.28
N GLY A 5 -3.38 -28.12 23.51
CA GLY A 5 -3.82 -28.26 22.12
C GLY A 5 -2.68 -28.68 21.19
N LYS A 6 -3.02 -29.18 19.99
CA LYS A 6 -2.03 -29.50 18.95
C LYS A 6 -1.68 -28.24 18.16
N THR A 7 -0.73 -27.48 18.66
CA THR A 7 -0.16 -26.30 17.99
C THR A 7 1.35 -26.39 18.02
N HIS A 8 2.03 -25.76 17.05
CA HIS A 8 3.50 -25.82 16.95
C HIS A 8 4.20 -25.19 18.17
N ASP A 9 3.60 -24.15 18.74
CA ASP A 9 3.99 -23.50 20.00
C ASP A 9 3.86 -24.45 21.20
N ALA A 10 2.76 -25.19 21.32
CA ALA A 10 2.57 -26.19 22.37
C ALA A 10 3.57 -27.35 22.25
N ASP A 11 3.84 -27.81 21.03
CA ASP A 11 4.84 -28.85 20.76
C ASP A 11 6.24 -28.39 21.17
N ALA A 12 6.62 -27.16 20.80
CA ALA A 12 7.92 -26.58 21.17
C ALA A 12 8.11 -26.49 22.69
N VAL A 13 7.07 -26.04 23.41
CA VAL A 13 7.08 -25.95 24.87
C VAL A 13 7.18 -27.33 25.52
N CYS A 14 6.48 -28.33 24.98
CA CYS A 14 6.57 -29.72 25.46
C CYS A 14 7.97 -30.29 25.27
N ILE A 15 8.57 -30.10 24.10
CA ILE A 15 9.94 -30.58 23.80
C ILE A 15 10.95 -29.91 24.75
N ALA A 16 10.87 -28.60 24.94
CA ALA A 16 11.75 -27.88 25.85
C ALA A 16 11.59 -28.35 27.31
N SER A 17 10.35 -28.59 27.73
CA SER A 17 10.04 -29.03 29.09
C SER A 17 10.53 -30.46 29.36
N LEU A 18 10.36 -31.37 28.40
CA LEU A 18 10.91 -32.72 28.46
C LEU A 18 12.44 -32.71 28.56
N GLY A 19 13.12 -31.88 27.76
CA GLY A 19 14.58 -31.73 27.79
C GLY A 19 15.12 -31.23 29.13
N ASN A 20 14.35 -30.41 29.85
CA ASN A 20 14.71 -29.87 31.16
C ASN A 20 14.14 -30.65 32.35
N GLY A 21 13.42 -31.76 32.12
CA GLY A 21 12.79 -32.55 33.18
C GLY A 21 11.66 -31.83 33.93
N SER A 22 11.10 -30.76 33.35
CA SER A 22 10.01 -29.97 33.93
C SER A 22 8.67 -30.25 33.24
N LEU A 23 7.56 -29.94 33.90
CA LEU A 23 6.24 -29.97 33.26
C LEU A 23 5.91 -28.58 32.69
N PRO A 24 5.35 -28.49 31.47
CA PRO A 24 4.97 -27.21 30.90
C PRO A 24 3.76 -26.63 31.66
N VAL A 25 3.96 -25.47 32.30
CA VAL A 25 2.92 -24.79 33.09
C VAL A 25 2.01 -23.94 32.20
N GLN A 26 2.57 -23.32 31.15
CA GLN A 26 1.84 -22.46 30.23
C GLN A 26 2.53 -22.44 28.85
N VAL A 27 1.74 -22.43 27.78
CA VAL A 27 2.23 -22.15 26.43
C VAL A 27 2.16 -20.63 26.23
N PRO A 28 3.30 -19.94 25.98
CA PRO A 28 3.29 -18.50 25.75
C PRO A 28 2.67 -18.19 24.39
N GLU A 29 2.05 -17.02 24.28
CA GLU A 29 1.60 -16.48 22.99
C GLU A 29 2.80 -16.33 22.04
N PRO A 30 2.73 -16.88 20.82
CA PRO A 30 3.82 -16.78 19.86
C PRO A 30 4.00 -15.35 19.36
N TYR A 31 5.26 -14.95 19.16
CA TYR A 31 5.56 -13.69 18.49
C TYR A 31 5.31 -13.82 16.98
N GLU A 32 4.55 -12.89 16.42
CA GLU A 32 4.38 -12.80 14.97
C GLU A 32 5.51 -12.00 14.33
N ILE A 33 6.08 -12.55 13.26
CA ILE A 33 7.06 -11.87 12.42
C ILE A 33 6.41 -11.59 11.07
N LYS A 34 6.54 -10.35 10.58
CA LYS A 34 6.11 -9.98 9.23
C LYS A 34 7.26 -9.46 8.40
N GLN A 35 7.33 -9.97 7.17
CA GLN A 35 8.25 -9.48 6.16
C GLN A 35 7.60 -8.36 5.34
N PHE A 36 8.15 -7.16 5.46
CA PHE A 36 7.77 -5.99 4.69
C PHE A 36 8.67 -5.83 3.47
N ARG A 37 8.05 -5.44 2.37
CA ARG A 37 8.75 -5.16 1.12
C ARG A 37 9.54 -3.85 1.24
N ARG A 38 10.86 -3.93 0.97
CA ARG A 38 11.80 -2.80 1.08
C ARG A 38 12.16 -2.10 -0.24
N HIS A 39 11.55 -2.50 -1.35
CA HIS A 39 11.84 -1.93 -2.67
C HIS A 39 10.57 -1.71 -3.49
N ASN A 40 10.55 -0.66 -4.32
CA ASN A 40 9.48 -0.43 -5.28
C ASN A 40 9.74 -1.27 -6.55
N ARG A 41 8.68 -1.79 -7.20
CA ARG A 41 8.82 -2.48 -8.51
C ARG A 41 9.01 -1.51 -9.67
N ALA A 42 8.59 -0.26 -9.48
CA ALA A 42 8.63 0.79 -10.49
C ALA A 42 8.87 2.15 -9.83
N ILE A 43 9.42 3.11 -10.58
CA ILE A 43 9.57 4.50 -10.14
C ILE A 43 8.21 5.22 -10.05
N ILE A 44 7.28 4.91 -10.96
CA ILE A 44 5.94 5.48 -10.97
C ILE A 44 5.14 4.85 -9.82
N HIS A 45 4.65 5.69 -8.91
CA HIS A 45 3.78 5.32 -7.81
C HIS A 45 2.33 5.16 -8.27
N SER A 46 1.83 6.14 -9.03
CA SER A 46 0.50 6.09 -9.61
C SER A 46 0.44 6.90 -10.90
N GLN A 47 -0.46 6.51 -11.79
CA GLN A 47 -0.69 7.19 -13.05
C GLN A 47 -2.18 7.49 -13.17
N ARG A 48 -2.52 8.75 -13.44
CA ARG A 48 -3.86 9.15 -13.86
C ARG A 48 -3.91 9.20 -15.37
N GLU A 49 -4.99 8.67 -15.91
CA GLU A 49 -5.23 8.58 -17.34
C GLU A 49 -5.48 9.96 -17.94
N ARG A 50 -5.34 10.04 -19.27
CA ARG A 50 -5.76 11.23 -20.00
C ARG A 50 -7.28 11.24 -20.09
N THR A 51 -7.91 12.37 -19.86
CA THR A 51 -9.37 12.49 -19.87
C THR A 51 -9.81 13.54 -20.90
N TYR A 52 -10.86 13.21 -21.64
CA TYR A 52 -11.48 14.06 -22.64
C TYR A 52 -12.89 14.40 -22.20
N LYS A 53 -13.22 15.69 -22.24
CA LYS A 53 -14.52 16.19 -21.83
C LYS A 53 -15.17 17.03 -22.91
N LEU A 54 -16.48 16.89 -23.04
CA LEU A 54 -17.32 17.82 -23.79
C LEU A 54 -18.16 18.57 -22.74
N GLY A 55 -17.88 19.86 -22.58
CA GLY A 55 -18.39 20.63 -21.44
C GLY A 55 -17.96 19.99 -20.11
N LYS A 56 -18.94 19.58 -19.29
CA LYS A 56 -18.68 18.98 -17.97
C LYS A 56 -18.58 17.45 -17.97
N GLU A 57 -18.99 16.80 -19.05
CA GLU A 57 -19.10 15.34 -19.12
C GLU A 57 -17.80 14.70 -19.63
N THR A 58 -17.41 13.58 -19.01
CA THR A 58 -16.26 12.80 -19.47
C THR A 58 -16.69 11.82 -20.55
N VAL A 59 -16.29 12.08 -21.79
CA VAL A 59 -16.71 11.30 -22.96
C VAL A 59 -15.72 10.20 -23.34
N ALA A 60 -14.44 10.39 -23.03
CA ALA A 60 -13.41 9.40 -23.34
C ALA A 60 -12.22 9.46 -22.39
N LYS A 61 -11.50 8.33 -22.29
CA LYS A 61 -10.22 8.23 -21.61
C LYS A 61 -9.15 7.61 -22.49
N ASN A 62 -7.93 8.13 -22.39
CA ASN A 62 -6.78 7.73 -23.21
C ASN A 62 -6.99 7.98 -24.73
N ARG A 63 -5.89 8.08 -25.48
CA ARG A 63 -5.96 8.28 -26.94
C ARG A 63 -6.45 7.02 -27.66
N LYS A 64 -5.82 5.90 -27.31
CA LYS A 64 -6.09 4.56 -27.83
C LYS A 64 -6.68 3.69 -26.73
N PRO A 65 -7.46 2.65 -27.06
CA PRO A 65 -7.97 1.72 -26.08
C PRO A 65 -6.84 1.00 -25.37
N ARG A 66 -7.02 0.77 -24.06
CA ARG A 66 -6.10 0.01 -23.22
C ARG A 66 -6.74 -1.33 -22.86
N PHE A 67 -5.91 -2.31 -22.52
CA PHE A 67 -6.37 -3.61 -22.05
C PHE A 67 -7.35 -3.44 -20.88
N GLU A 68 -8.54 -4.02 -21.02
CA GLU A 68 -9.66 -3.96 -20.05
C GLU A 68 -10.14 -2.55 -19.69
N GLN A 69 -9.94 -1.56 -20.56
CA GLN A 69 -10.47 -0.22 -20.34
C GLN A 69 -12.00 -0.23 -20.31
N LYS A 70 -12.58 0.37 -19.26
CA LYS A 70 -14.03 0.63 -19.18
C LYS A 70 -14.36 1.95 -19.86
N GLY A 71 -15.34 1.94 -20.75
CA GLY A 71 -15.78 3.10 -21.52
C GLY A 71 -14.90 3.43 -22.73
N HIS A 72 -15.25 4.48 -23.46
CA HIS A 72 -14.61 4.79 -24.74
C HIS A 72 -13.17 5.33 -24.60
N SER A 73 -12.32 4.91 -25.54
CA SER A 73 -11.11 5.67 -25.87
C SER A 73 -11.44 6.86 -26.76
N LEU A 74 -10.52 7.83 -26.92
CA LEU A 74 -10.78 8.94 -27.84
C LEU A 74 -11.04 8.41 -29.26
N GLU A 75 -10.22 7.46 -29.73
CA GLU A 75 -10.36 6.83 -31.05
C GLU A 75 -11.74 6.19 -31.21
N SER A 76 -12.14 5.33 -30.26
CA SER A 76 -13.43 4.65 -30.28
C SER A 76 -14.62 5.61 -30.14
N PHE A 77 -14.47 6.69 -29.36
CA PHE A 77 -15.49 7.72 -29.23
C PHE A 77 -15.66 8.47 -30.56
N LEU A 78 -14.56 8.90 -31.19
CA LEU A 78 -14.63 9.62 -32.46
C LEU A 78 -15.11 8.73 -33.62
N GLU A 79 -14.85 7.42 -33.58
CA GLU A 79 -15.41 6.44 -34.54
C GLU A 79 -16.93 6.27 -34.39
N SER A 80 -17.46 6.49 -33.18
CA SER A 80 -18.90 6.43 -32.93
C SER A 80 -19.66 7.68 -33.43
N LEU A 81 -18.94 8.77 -33.73
CA LEU A 81 -19.52 10.03 -34.21
C LEU A 81 -19.57 10.07 -35.74
N SER A 82 -20.55 10.80 -36.29
CA SER A 82 -20.56 11.09 -37.72
C SER A 82 -19.36 12.01 -38.10
N PRO A 83 -18.91 11.99 -39.37
CA PRO A 83 -17.77 12.79 -39.80
C PRO A 83 -17.89 14.29 -39.51
N VAL A 84 -19.11 14.84 -39.60
CA VAL A 84 -19.41 16.25 -39.31
C VAL A 84 -19.19 16.54 -37.82
N TRP A 85 -19.81 15.75 -36.95
CA TRP A 85 -19.69 15.90 -35.50
C TRP A 85 -18.29 15.62 -34.97
N ARG A 86 -17.49 14.83 -35.69
CA ARG A 86 -16.11 14.50 -35.31
C ARG A 86 -15.21 15.74 -35.27
N LEU A 87 -15.35 16.62 -36.26
CA LEU A 87 -14.59 17.87 -36.34
C LEU A 87 -15.01 18.83 -35.22
N ASP A 88 -16.31 19.03 -35.05
CA ASP A 88 -16.86 19.93 -34.03
C ASP A 88 -16.47 19.47 -32.63
N ALA A 89 -16.62 18.17 -32.33
CA ALA A 89 -16.22 17.59 -31.06
C ALA A 89 -14.72 17.80 -30.79
N CYS A 90 -13.85 17.64 -31.78
CA CYS A 90 -12.41 17.87 -31.61
C CYS A 90 -12.06 19.33 -31.29
N GLN A 91 -12.83 20.30 -31.80
CA GLN A 91 -12.58 21.73 -31.58
C GLN A 91 -12.97 22.19 -30.17
N VAL A 92 -14.07 21.66 -29.63
CA VAL A 92 -14.63 22.12 -28.33
C VAL A 92 -14.21 21.25 -27.14
N MET A 93 -13.53 20.13 -27.39
CA MET A 93 -13.20 19.15 -26.35
C MET A 93 -12.06 19.61 -25.45
N GLU A 94 -12.30 19.55 -24.14
CA GLU A 94 -11.30 19.83 -23.13
C GLU A 94 -10.46 18.59 -22.83
N VAL A 95 -9.14 18.76 -22.84
CA VAL A 95 -8.19 17.66 -22.64
C VAL A 95 -7.44 17.83 -21.32
N THR A 96 -7.71 16.94 -20.36
CA THR A 96 -6.89 16.79 -19.16
C THR A 96 -5.75 15.81 -19.46
N LYS A 97 -4.51 16.31 -19.47
CA LYS A 97 -3.32 15.48 -19.72
C LYS A 97 -3.16 14.41 -18.64
N SER A 98 -2.62 13.24 -19.02
CA SER A 98 -2.26 12.20 -18.06
C SER A 98 -1.16 12.70 -17.12
N THR A 99 -1.32 12.48 -15.81
CA THR A 99 -0.33 12.85 -14.80
C THR A 99 0.26 11.61 -14.16
N ARG A 100 1.58 11.60 -13.94
CA ARG A 100 2.28 10.53 -13.20
C ARG A 100 2.74 11.07 -11.86
N TYR A 101 2.60 10.26 -10.83
CA TYR A 101 3.16 10.50 -9.51
C TYR A 101 4.29 9.50 -9.29
N TYR A 102 5.42 10.00 -8.82
CA TYR A 102 6.63 9.20 -8.64
C TYR A 102 6.81 8.84 -7.17
N ASN A 103 7.49 7.72 -6.91
CA ASN A 103 7.90 7.38 -5.56
C ASN A 103 9.01 8.34 -5.11
N SER A 104 8.87 8.90 -3.92
CA SER A 104 9.91 9.74 -3.32
C SER A 104 11.16 8.91 -2.99
N GLU A 105 12.31 9.38 -3.44
CA GLU A 105 13.60 8.79 -3.10
C GLU A 105 13.87 8.94 -1.59
N GLY A 106 14.54 7.95 -0.99
CA GLY A 106 14.90 7.97 0.43
C GLY A 106 13.73 7.90 1.42
N ARG A 107 12.48 7.74 0.98
CA ARG A 107 11.33 7.65 1.89
C ARG A 107 11.45 6.46 2.85
N CYS A 108 10.91 6.59 4.05
CA CYS A 108 10.85 5.47 4.98
C CYS A 108 9.84 4.44 4.46
N MET A 109 10.33 3.23 4.16
CA MET A 109 9.49 2.16 3.66
C MET A 109 8.71 1.49 4.81
N PRO A 110 7.54 0.88 4.53
CA PRO A 110 6.85 0.04 5.50
C PRO A 110 7.78 -1.01 6.14
N GLY A 111 7.47 -1.37 7.39
CA GLY A 111 8.32 -2.19 8.24
C GLY A 111 9.37 -1.40 9.01
N THR A 112 9.60 -0.12 8.72
CA THR A 112 10.50 0.70 9.55
C THR A 112 9.94 0.81 10.98
N VAL A 113 10.77 0.57 11.99
CA VAL A 113 10.37 0.71 13.39
C VAL A 113 10.51 2.18 13.78
N PHE A 114 9.55 2.71 14.51
CA PHE A 114 9.65 4.06 15.06
C PHE A 114 9.11 4.12 16.48
N TYR A 115 9.68 5.03 17.28
CA TYR A 115 9.21 5.31 18.63
C TYR A 115 8.45 6.63 18.65
N TYR A 116 7.30 6.63 19.30
CA TYR A 116 6.51 7.84 19.54
C TYR A 116 6.10 7.87 21.00
N LYS A 117 6.45 8.95 21.71
CA LYS A 117 6.23 9.10 23.16
C LYS A 117 6.70 7.86 23.98
N GLY A 118 7.87 7.32 23.64
CA GLY A 118 8.45 6.15 24.32
C GLY A 118 7.90 4.78 23.88
N HIS A 119 6.81 4.74 23.12
CA HIS A 119 6.22 3.48 22.65
C HIS A 119 6.75 3.09 21.26
N ARG A 120 7.04 1.80 21.09
CA ARG A 120 7.49 1.20 19.82
C ARG A 120 6.31 0.95 18.88
N TYR A 121 6.47 1.31 17.62
CA TYR A 121 5.52 1.07 16.54
C TYR A 121 6.22 0.57 15.28
N VAL A 122 5.50 -0.19 14.45
CA VAL A 122 5.96 -0.64 13.12
C VAL A 122 5.21 0.14 12.04
N MET A 123 5.95 0.82 11.16
CA MET A 123 5.37 1.65 10.10
C MET A 123 4.62 0.82 9.08
N SER A 124 3.35 1.16 8.83
CA SER A 124 2.54 0.61 7.74
C SER A 124 2.59 1.49 6.49
N GLY A 125 2.83 2.79 6.65
CA GLY A 125 2.98 3.73 5.54
C GLY A 125 3.18 5.17 6.00
N GLN A 126 3.24 6.08 5.02
CA GLN A 126 3.41 7.51 5.22
C GLN A 126 2.34 8.27 4.45
N ILE A 127 1.96 9.45 4.94
CA ILE A 127 1.01 10.34 4.25
C ILE A 127 1.55 11.78 4.26
N SER A 128 0.91 12.64 3.45
CA SER A 128 1.25 14.06 3.34
C SER A 128 2.75 14.29 3.13
N ASN A 129 3.30 13.61 2.13
CA ASN A 129 4.73 13.65 1.77
C ASN A 129 5.69 13.30 2.93
N GLY A 130 5.28 12.41 3.84
CA GLY A 130 6.13 11.96 4.93
C GLY A 130 5.98 12.76 6.23
N ALA A 131 5.12 13.78 6.27
CA ALA A 131 4.85 14.54 7.49
C ALA A 131 4.20 13.69 8.60
N TYR A 132 3.51 12.61 8.23
CA TYR A 132 2.90 11.69 9.18
C TYR A 132 3.15 10.23 8.80
N TYR A 133 3.36 9.41 9.83
CA TYR A 133 3.46 7.96 9.74
C TYR A 133 2.15 7.31 10.16
N ARG A 134 1.90 6.11 9.63
CA ARG A 134 0.89 5.18 10.11
C ARG A 134 1.57 3.93 10.65
N ALA A 135 0.96 3.33 11.67
CA ALA A 135 1.46 2.12 12.30
C ALA A 135 0.55 0.92 12.03
N VAL A 136 1.12 -0.28 12.04
CA VAL A 136 0.37 -1.53 12.05
C VAL A 136 -0.50 -1.60 13.31
N GLY A 137 -1.71 -2.16 13.20
CA GLY A 137 -2.65 -2.27 14.33
C GLY A 137 -3.30 -0.96 14.79
N CYS A 138 -2.89 0.21 14.28
CA CYS A 138 -3.36 1.52 14.75
C CYS A 138 -4.42 2.18 13.86
N GLY A 139 -5.02 1.44 12.92
CA GLY A 139 -6.09 1.93 12.04
C GLY A 139 -5.71 3.20 11.26
N LYS A 140 -6.52 4.26 11.42
CA LYS A 140 -6.34 5.57 10.74
C LYS A 140 -5.53 6.58 11.57
N LYS A 141 -4.96 6.18 12.72
CA LYS A 141 -4.17 7.08 13.56
C LYS A 141 -2.93 7.55 12.80
N ASN A 142 -2.70 8.86 12.83
CA ASN A 142 -1.54 9.50 12.22
C ASN A 142 -0.55 9.91 13.30
N PHE A 143 0.71 9.57 13.10
CA PHE A 143 1.82 9.91 14.01
C PHE A 143 2.66 11.00 13.36
N PRO A 144 2.79 12.19 13.97
CA PRO A 144 3.60 13.27 13.40
C PRO A 144 5.07 12.85 13.33
N ALA A 145 5.64 12.86 12.11
CA ALA A 145 6.99 12.36 11.86
C ALA A 145 8.06 13.10 12.68
N ARG A 146 7.86 14.41 12.91
CA ARG A 146 8.73 15.25 13.74
C ARG A 146 8.89 14.78 15.19
N ASP A 147 7.87 14.10 15.72
CA ASP A 147 7.84 13.62 17.11
C ASP A 147 8.21 12.13 17.19
N CYS A 148 8.62 11.52 16.07
CA CYS A 148 8.96 10.11 15.97
C CYS A 148 10.47 9.92 15.84
N ARG A 149 11.01 8.92 16.55
CA ARG A 149 12.40 8.47 16.37
C ARG A 149 12.42 7.19 15.53
N LEU A 150 13.00 7.24 14.35
CA LEU A 150 13.15 6.09 13.45
C LEU A 150 14.28 5.15 13.92
N VAL A 151 14.07 3.85 13.72
CA VAL A 151 15.07 2.79 13.92
C VAL A 151 15.12 1.94 12.66
N ALA A 152 16.32 1.77 12.11
CA ALA A 152 16.53 0.96 10.92
C ALA A 152 16.06 -0.49 11.17
N SER A 153 15.32 -1.03 10.20
CA SER A 153 14.90 -2.42 10.21
C SER A 153 15.14 -3.04 8.84
N GLY A 154 15.55 -4.31 8.81
CA GLY A 154 15.79 -5.08 7.58
C GLY A 154 14.52 -5.48 6.83
N GLY A 155 13.35 -5.01 7.24
CA GLY A 155 12.05 -5.39 6.69
C GLY A 155 11.43 -6.64 7.31
N LEU A 156 12.19 -7.49 7.99
CA LEU A 156 11.66 -8.57 8.83
C LEU A 156 11.48 -8.05 10.26
N VAL A 157 10.25 -8.02 10.77
CA VAL A 157 9.94 -7.28 12.01
C VAL A 157 8.90 -8.00 12.84
N TYR A 158 9.13 -8.06 14.16
CA TYR A 158 8.13 -8.45 15.15
C TYR A 158 7.01 -7.42 15.21
N ILE A 159 5.77 -7.86 15.02
CA ILE A 159 4.59 -6.97 14.99
C ILE A 159 3.94 -6.86 16.37
#